data_AF-A0A7W1UKN5-F1
#
_entry.id   AF-A0A7W1UKN5-F1
#
_cell.length_a   1.000
_cell.length_b   1.000
_cell.length_c   1.000
_cell.angle_alpha   90.00
_cell.angle_beta   90.00
_cell.angle_gamma   90.00
#
_symmetry.space_group_name_H-M   'P 1'
#
loop_
_entity.id
_entity.type
_entity.pdbx_description
1 polymer ?
#
loop_
_entity_poly.entity_id
_entity_poly.type
_entity_poly.pdbx_seq_one_letter_code
_entity_poly.pdbx_strand_id
1 'polypeptide(L)'
;SAWHLLGLIEDILTFSRLEAGKEEVVVETVDAGDLAQDTAAVVEPLVTNKKLALRVRVPEGRISIDTDARKLRQILLNLLSNAVKFTDAGEVVLVLEPEAEGGAVFRVQDTGGGIAPKHLETIFRAFEQVDPSLTRRQQGTGLGLGVSRKLAHLLGGELSVESEVGVGSTFTLRLPACRSVPSSG
;
A
#
# COMPACT_ATOMS: atom_id res chain seq x y z
N SER A 1 19.88 -4.69 5.52
CA SER A 1 19.86 -3.78 6.70
C SER A 1 18.88 -4.31 7.73
N ALA A 2 19.14 -4.14 9.03
CA ALA A 2 18.30 -4.68 10.12
C ALA A 2 16.79 -4.32 10.00
N TRP A 3 16.47 -3.18 9.39
CA TRP A 3 15.12 -2.75 9.02
C TRP A 3 14.38 -3.70 8.07
N HIS A 4 15.10 -4.32 7.13
CA HIS A 4 14.52 -5.26 6.17
C HIS A 4 14.07 -6.52 6.89
N LEU A 5 14.90 -7.07 7.79
CA LEU A 5 14.57 -8.28 8.55
C LEU A 5 13.38 -8.04 9.50
N LEU A 6 13.34 -6.88 10.16
CA LEU A 6 12.24 -6.53 11.07
C LEU A 6 10.91 -6.37 10.31
N GLY A 7 10.92 -5.72 9.14
CA GLY A 7 9.73 -5.62 8.29
C GLY A 7 9.22 -6.98 7.82
N LEU A 8 10.12 -7.92 7.49
CA LEU A 8 9.72 -9.28 7.11
C LEU A 8 9.08 -10.05 8.28
N ILE A 9 9.61 -9.91 9.49
CA ILE A 9 9.02 -10.53 10.68
C ILE A 9 7.62 -9.96 10.92
N GLU A 10 7.45 -8.63 10.82
CA GLU A 10 6.16 -7.99 11.02
C GLU A 10 5.13 -8.42 9.96
N ASP A 11 5.52 -8.53 8.69
CA ASP A 11 4.65 -9.03 7.63
C ASP A 11 4.19 -10.48 7.89
N ILE A 12 5.09 -11.34 8.35
CA ILE A 12 4.77 -12.74 8.71
C ILE A 12 3.81 -12.80 9.90
N LEU A 13 4.07 -12.00 10.94
CA LEU A 13 3.21 -11.94 12.13
C LEU A 13 1.83 -11.39 11.78
N THR A 14 1.77 -10.30 11.00
CA THR A 14 0.52 -9.71 10.52
C THR A 14 -0.26 -10.70 9.66
N PHE A 15 0.41 -11.37 8.71
CA PHE A 15 -0.20 -12.41 7.90
C PHE A 15 -0.77 -13.54 8.77
N SER A 16 -0.01 -14.03 9.75
CA SER A 16 -0.45 -15.10 10.65
C SER A 16 -1.67 -14.71 11.49
N ARG A 17 -1.73 -13.46 11.98
CA ARG A 17 -2.89 -12.94 12.73
C ARG A 17 -4.12 -12.79 11.83
N LEU A 18 -3.94 -12.31 10.61
CA LEU A 18 -5.02 -12.19 9.61
C LEU A 18 -5.61 -13.56 9.23
N GLU A 19 -4.77 -14.57 8.97
CA GLU A 19 -5.23 -15.93 8.65
C GLU A 19 -5.97 -16.57 9.83
N ALA A 20 -5.56 -16.26 11.06
CA ALA A 20 -6.22 -16.75 12.26
C ALA A 20 -7.50 -15.96 12.62
N GLY A 21 -7.85 -14.90 11.89
CA GLY A 21 -8.96 -14.00 12.23
C GLY A 21 -8.76 -13.23 13.54
N LYS A 22 -7.52 -13.08 13.99
CA LYS A 22 -7.13 -12.45 15.27
C LYS A 22 -6.63 -11.02 15.12
N GLU A 23 -6.65 -10.48 13.90
CA GLU A 23 -6.24 -9.12 13.64
C GLU A 23 -7.37 -8.14 14.01
N GLU A 24 -7.20 -7.43 15.12
CA GLU A 24 -8.17 -6.46 15.61
C GLU A 24 -8.01 -5.10 14.92
N VAL A 25 -9.12 -4.38 14.74
CA VAL A 25 -9.13 -3.02 14.19
C VAL A 25 -9.45 -2.05 15.31
N VAL A 26 -8.57 -1.08 15.54
CA VAL A 26 -8.81 0.02 16.46
C VAL A 26 -9.25 1.21 15.62
N VAL A 27 -10.56 1.49 15.62
CA VAL A 27 -11.13 2.57 14.81
C VAL A 27 -10.98 3.90 15.55
N GLU A 28 -10.41 4.88 14.86
CA GLU A 28 -10.29 6.27 15.26
C GLU A 28 -10.55 7.19 14.06
N THR A 29 -10.91 8.45 14.32
CA THR A 29 -11.05 9.45 13.26
C THR A 29 -9.66 9.91 12.83
N VAL A 30 -9.31 9.64 11.58
CA VAL A 30 -8.00 9.93 10.98
C VAL A 30 -8.13 11.02 9.95
N ASP A 31 -7.21 12.00 9.98
CA ASP A 31 -6.99 12.89 8.84
C ASP A 31 -6.16 12.16 7.78
N ALA A 32 -6.80 11.82 6.66
CA ALA A 32 -6.17 11.08 5.57
C ALA A 32 -5.03 11.87 4.92
N GLY A 33 -5.11 13.20 4.92
CA GLY A 33 -4.08 14.08 4.35
C GLY A 33 -2.80 14.04 5.16
N ASP A 34 -2.91 14.25 6.48
CA ASP A 34 -1.78 14.19 7.41
C ASP A 34 -1.12 12.81 7.37
N LEU A 35 -1.93 11.74 7.42
CA LEU A 35 -1.40 10.37 7.37
C LEU A 35 -0.66 10.08 6.05
N ALA A 36 -1.18 10.56 4.91
CA ALA A 36 -0.53 10.42 3.61
C ALA A 36 0.83 11.14 3.59
N GLN A 37 0.89 12.38 4.08
CA GLN A 37 2.11 13.19 4.14
C GLN A 37 3.16 12.57 5.06
N ASP A 38 2.78 12.20 6.29
CA ASP A 38 3.66 11.52 7.24
C ASP A 38 4.25 10.25 6.64
N THR A 39 3.42 9.47 5.95
CA THR A 39 3.84 8.20 5.37
C THR A 39 4.81 8.40 4.21
N ALA A 40 4.58 9.41 3.37
CA ALA A 40 5.50 9.80 2.31
C ALA A 40 6.85 10.25 2.87
N ALA A 41 6.87 11.04 3.95
CA ALA A 41 8.09 11.52 4.59
C ALA A 41 8.99 10.38 5.11
N VAL A 42 8.41 9.25 5.55
CA VAL A 42 9.16 8.05 5.94
C VAL A 42 9.87 7.40 4.75
N VAL A 43 9.31 7.50 3.54
CA VAL A 43 9.83 6.87 2.32
C VAL A 43 10.78 7.80 1.54
N GLU A 44 10.72 9.11 1.78
CA GLU A 44 11.58 10.15 1.18
C GLU A 44 13.08 9.78 1.11
N PRO A 45 13.71 9.18 2.16
CA PRO A 45 15.12 8.80 2.08
C PRO A 45 15.38 7.70 1.06
N LEU A 46 14.44 6.77 0.88
CA LEU A 46 14.56 5.68 -0.11
C LEU A 46 14.46 6.22 -1.53
N VAL A 47 13.54 7.16 -1.77
CA VAL A 47 13.36 7.87 -3.04
C VAL A 47 14.64 8.63 -3.40
N THR A 48 15.16 9.41 -2.45
CA THR A 48 16.37 10.21 -2.61
C THR A 48 17.58 9.34 -2.93
N ASN A 49 17.76 8.23 -2.21
CA ASN A 49 18.85 7.27 -2.46
C ASN A 49 18.79 6.65 -3.87
N LYS A 50 17.58 6.45 -4.41
CA LYS A 50 17.36 5.98 -5.78
C LYS A 50 17.33 7.10 -6.83
N LYS A 51 17.44 8.37 -6.43
CA LYS A 51 17.35 9.55 -7.31
C LYS A 51 16.03 9.62 -8.10
N LEU A 52 14.94 9.16 -7.48
CA LEU A 52 13.59 9.31 -8.02
C LEU A 52 12.99 10.65 -7.56
N ALA A 53 11.91 11.08 -8.19
CA ALA A 53 11.04 12.12 -7.63
C ALA A 53 9.90 11.47 -6.83
N LEU A 54 9.56 12.05 -5.67
CA LEU A 54 8.33 11.74 -4.93
C LEU A 54 7.42 12.96 -4.96
N ARG A 55 6.16 12.76 -5.35
CA ARG A 55 5.14 13.80 -5.28
C ARG A 55 3.97 13.32 -4.44
N VAL A 56 3.49 14.19 -3.54
CA VAL A 56 2.27 13.95 -2.76
C VAL A 56 1.25 15.00 -3.15
N ARG A 57 0.08 14.56 -3.61
CA ARG A 57 -1.03 15.41 -4.01
C ARG A 57 -2.19 15.16 -3.05
N VAL A 58 -2.44 16.12 -2.18
CA VAL A 58 -3.53 16.11 -1.21
C VAL A 58 -4.41 17.33 -1.52
N PRO A 59 -5.74 17.20 -1.55
CA PRO A 59 -6.64 18.31 -1.89
C PRO A 59 -6.63 19.38 -0.80
N GLU A 60 -7.03 20.59 -1.17
CA GLU A 60 -7.25 21.72 -0.25
C GLU A 60 -8.54 21.46 0.56
N GLY A 61 -8.44 20.62 1.59
CA GLY A 61 -9.57 20.28 2.45
C GLY A 61 -9.28 19.05 3.31
N ARG A 62 -9.85 19.03 4.51
CA ARG A 62 -9.71 17.89 5.42
C ARG A 62 -10.56 16.71 4.95
N ILE A 63 -9.92 15.56 4.75
CA ILE A 63 -10.59 14.29 4.50
C ILE A 63 -10.45 13.45 5.76
N SER A 64 -11.51 13.38 6.55
CA SER A 64 -11.56 12.58 7.77
C SER A 64 -12.26 11.25 7.51
N ILE A 65 -11.64 10.15 7.92
CA ILE A 65 -12.22 8.79 7.85
C ILE A 65 -12.08 8.08 9.19
N ASP A 66 -13.05 7.24 9.55
CA ASP A 66 -12.98 6.41 10.75
C ASP A 66 -12.36 5.05 10.40
N THR A 67 -11.08 4.88 10.76
CA THR A 67 -10.26 3.73 10.38
C THR A 67 -9.18 3.42 11.43
N ASP A 68 -8.36 2.40 11.21
CA ASP A 68 -7.16 2.14 12.02
C ASP A 68 -5.94 2.78 11.34
N ALA A 69 -5.43 3.87 11.93
CA ALA A 69 -4.33 4.64 11.37
C ALA A 69 -3.07 3.80 11.17
N ARG A 70 -2.80 2.83 12.05
CA ARG A 70 -1.59 2.00 11.97
C ARG A 70 -1.66 1.07 10.78
N LYS A 71 -2.80 0.42 10.57
CA LYS A 71 -3.03 -0.49 9.44
C LYS A 71 -3.05 0.26 8.12
N LEU A 72 -3.69 1.43 8.06
CA LEU A 72 -3.67 2.29 6.88
C LEU A 72 -2.23 2.71 6.53
N ARG A 73 -1.48 3.19 7.53
CA ARG A 73 -0.05 3.52 7.35
C ARG A 73 0.76 2.34 6.86
N GLN A 74 0.52 1.12 7.38
CA GLN A 74 1.19 -0.10 6.92
C GLN A 74 0.92 -0.40 5.45
N ILE A 75 -0.34 -0.29 5.00
CA ILE A 75 -0.71 -0.46 3.58
C ILE A 75 0.06 0.56 2.73
N LEU A 76 -0.01 1.85 3.08
CA LEU A 76 0.61 2.92 2.29
C LEU A 76 2.14 2.81 2.25
N LEU A 77 2.79 2.46 3.37
CA LEU A 77 4.23 2.19 3.41
C LEU A 77 4.62 1.05 2.46
N ASN A 78 3.86 -0.04 2.46
CA ASN A 78 4.12 -1.15 1.55
C ASN A 78 3.92 -0.75 0.07
N LEU A 79 2.86 0.00 -0.25
CA LEU A 79 2.63 0.46 -1.63
C LEU A 79 3.75 1.41 -2.11
N LEU A 80 4.10 2.42 -1.30
CA LEU A 80 5.15 3.39 -1.63
C LEU A 80 6.53 2.74 -1.72
N SER A 81 6.87 1.85 -0.80
CA SER A 81 8.16 1.14 -0.85
C SER A 81 8.26 0.21 -2.04
N ASN A 82 7.16 -0.44 -2.46
CA ASN A 82 7.13 -1.22 -3.70
C ASN A 82 7.30 -0.32 -4.92
N ALA A 83 6.60 0.80 -5.00
CA ALA A 83 6.74 1.77 -6.09
C ALA A 83 8.21 2.23 -6.24
N VAL A 84 8.87 2.60 -5.13
CA VAL A 84 10.29 2.97 -5.13
C VAL A 84 11.19 1.79 -5.51
N LYS A 85 10.91 0.60 -5.00
CA LYS A 85 11.68 -0.61 -5.30
C LYS A 85 11.67 -0.95 -6.79
N PHE A 86 10.52 -0.86 -7.45
CA PHE A 86 10.34 -1.29 -8.84
C PHE A 86 10.48 -0.16 -9.88
N THR A 87 10.76 1.06 -9.44
CA THR A 87 11.07 2.20 -10.32
C THR A 87 12.57 2.48 -10.32
N ASP A 88 13.23 2.32 -11.46
CA ASP A 88 14.68 2.58 -11.57
C ASP A 88 15.00 4.03 -11.95
N ALA A 89 14.09 4.70 -12.67
CA ALA A 89 14.16 6.11 -13.02
C ALA A 89 12.74 6.68 -13.18
N GLY A 90 12.57 7.98 -12.94
CA GLY A 90 11.29 8.67 -13.05
C GLY A 90 10.73 9.06 -11.68
N GLU A 91 9.45 8.79 -11.45
CA GLU A 91 8.74 9.30 -10.27
C GLU A 91 7.77 8.32 -9.63
N VAL A 92 7.51 8.56 -8.36
CA VAL A 92 6.44 7.95 -7.57
C VAL A 92 5.49 9.07 -7.13
N VAL A 93 4.19 8.88 -7.31
CA VAL A 93 3.17 9.86 -6.96
C VAL A 93 2.14 9.23 -6.02
N LEU A 94 1.96 9.82 -4.85
CA LEU A 94 0.85 9.55 -3.96
C LEU A 94 -0.24 10.60 -4.20
N VAL A 95 -1.43 10.16 -4.59
CA VAL A 95 -2.60 11.03 -4.75
C VAL A 95 -3.66 10.61 -3.74
N LEU A 96 -4.15 11.56 -2.96
CA LEU A 96 -5.33 11.42 -2.13
C LEU A 96 -6.50 12.15 -2.80
N GLU A 97 -7.65 11.51 -2.87
CA GLU A 97 -8.91 12.11 -3.32
C GLU A 97 -10.03 11.74 -2.36
N PRO A 98 -11.06 12.60 -2.19
CA PRO A 98 -12.28 12.20 -1.49
C PRO A 98 -13.02 11.15 -2.32
N GLU A 99 -13.58 10.14 -1.65
CA GLU A 99 -14.48 9.16 -2.26
C GLU A 99 -15.94 9.61 -2.09
N ALA A 100 -16.83 9.04 -2.90
CA ALA A 100 -18.27 9.19 -2.67
C ALA A 100 -18.64 8.80 -1.22
N GLU A 101 -19.68 9.42 -0.67
CA GLU A 101 -20.20 9.15 0.68
C GLU A 101 -19.23 9.47 1.83
N GLY A 102 -18.14 10.23 1.57
CA GLY A 102 -17.23 10.75 2.59
C GLY A 102 -16.00 9.87 2.86
N GLY A 103 -15.73 8.88 2.01
CA GLY A 103 -14.54 8.04 2.11
C GLY A 103 -13.27 8.69 1.56
N ALA A 104 -12.23 7.88 1.38
CA ALA A 104 -10.95 8.30 0.85
C ALA A 104 -10.41 7.33 -0.20
N VAL A 105 -9.80 7.88 -1.25
CA VAL A 105 -9.08 7.12 -2.28
C VAL A 105 -7.61 7.50 -2.28
N PHE A 106 -6.75 6.53 -2.02
CA PHE A 106 -5.30 6.67 -2.15
C PHE A 106 -4.84 5.97 -3.43
N ARG A 107 -4.14 6.69 -4.30
CA ARG A 107 -3.46 6.13 -5.48
C ARG A 107 -1.97 6.29 -5.34
N VAL A 108 -1.24 5.17 -5.40
CA VAL A 108 0.22 5.16 -5.52
C VAL A 108 0.56 4.80 -6.95
N GLN A 109 1.12 5.76 -7.67
CA GLN A 109 1.52 5.65 -9.07
C GLN A 109 3.03 5.60 -9.16
N ASP A 110 3.55 4.73 -10.02
CA ASP A 110 4.97 4.60 -10.29
C ASP A 110 5.23 4.53 -11.80
N THR A 111 6.40 4.99 -12.23
CA THR A 111 6.85 4.90 -13.63
C THR A 111 7.84 3.74 -13.83
N GLY A 112 7.68 2.67 -13.05
CA GLY A 112 8.58 1.53 -13.04
C GLY A 112 8.37 0.56 -14.20
N GLY A 113 8.91 -0.65 -14.05
CA GLY A 113 8.85 -1.68 -15.10
C GLY A 113 7.45 -2.22 -15.41
N GLY A 114 6.44 -1.87 -14.61
CA GLY A 114 5.08 -2.38 -14.73
C GLY A 114 4.95 -3.88 -14.44
N ILE A 115 3.73 -4.40 -14.57
CA ILE A 115 3.35 -5.76 -14.23
C ILE A 115 2.62 -6.37 -15.43
N ALA A 116 3.06 -7.56 -15.87
CA ALA A 116 2.39 -8.23 -16.98
C ALA A 116 0.96 -8.65 -16.59
N PRO A 117 -0.04 -8.57 -17.51
CA PRO A 117 -1.45 -8.85 -17.19
C PRO A 117 -1.70 -10.19 -16.49
N LYS A 118 -0.96 -11.23 -16.88
CA LYS A 118 -1.02 -12.58 -16.28
C LYS A 118 -0.67 -12.63 -14.78
N HIS A 119 -0.01 -11.61 -14.25
CA HIS A 119 0.41 -11.54 -12.85
C HIS A 119 -0.49 -10.65 -11.99
N LEU A 120 -1.37 -9.83 -12.56
CA LEU A 120 -2.16 -8.84 -11.81
C LEU A 120 -3.04 -9.49 -10.71
N GLU A 121 -3.54 -10.71 -10.96
CA GLU A 121 -4.30 -11.45 -9.95
C GLU A 121 -3.40 -12.14 -8.91
N THR A 122 -2.20 -12.56 -9.32
CA THR A 122 -1.32 -13.39 -8.48
C THR A 122 -0.43 -12.56 -7.57
N ILE A 123 -0.13 -11.29 -7.89
CA ILE A 123 0.75 -10.43 -7.07
C ILE A 123 0.23 -10.21 -5.64
N PHE A 124 -1.05 -10.43 -5.40
CA PHE A 124 -1.66 -10.32 -4.07
C PHE A 124 -1.75 -11.65 -3.31
N ARG A 125 -1.31 -12.76 -3.91
CA ARG A 125 -1.25 -14.05 -3.21
C ARG A 125 0.01 -14.08 -2.35
N ALA A 126 -0.10 -14.70 -1.17
CA ALA A 126 1.02 -14.81 -0.26
C ALA A 126 2.18 -15.59 -0.91
N PHE A 127 3.40 -15.07 -0.75
CA PHE A 127 4.65 -15.68 -1.25
C PHE A 127 4.80 -15.73 -2.77
N GLU A 128 3.87 -15.16 -3.55
CA GLU A 128 4.02 -15.03 -4.99
C GLU A 128 5.04 -13.96 -5.36
N GLN A 129 5.87 -14.26 -6.37
CA GLN A 129 6.87 -13.34 -6.91
C GLN A 129 6.85 -13.41 -8.44
N VAL A 130 6.77 -12.25 -9.08
CA VAL A 130 6.57 -12.13 -10.53
C VAL A 130 7.76 -12.67 -11.34
N ASP A 131 8.98 -12.60 -10.82
CA ASP A 131 10.16 -13.15 -11.50
C ASP A 131 11.31 -13.53 -10.53
N PRO A 132 11.64 -14.83 -10.39
CA PRO A 132 12.80 -15.30 -9.62
C PRO A 132 14.16 -14.91 -10.22
N SER A 133 14.24 -14.49 -11.48
CA SER A 133 15.50 -14.16 -12.16
C SER A 133 15.97 -12.71 -11.93
N LEU A 134 15.03 -11.77 -11.80
CA LEU A 134 15.27 -10.37 -11.34
C LEU A 134 15.60 -10.30 -9.83
N THR A 135 15.32 -11.39 -9.12
CA THR A 135 15.29 -11.51 -7.68
C THR A 135 16.68 -11.54 -7.01
N ARG A 136 17.73 -11.88 -7.77
CA ARG A 136 19.12 -11.91 -7.24
C ARG A 136 19.62 -10.52 -6.79
N ARG A 137 18.95 -9.44 -7.22
CA ARG A 137 19.25 -8.06 -6.83
C ARG A 137 18.18 -7.39 -5.96
N GLN A 138 16.96 -7.94 -5.86
CA GLN A 138 15.83 -7.25 -5.21
C GLN A 138 15.02 -8.20 -4.29
N GLN A 139 15.45 -8.32 -3.03
CA GLN A 139 14.80 -9.16 -2.01
C GLN A 139 13.39 -8.66 -1.63
N GLY A 140 12.44 -9.57 -1.50
CA GLY A 140 11.11 -9.38 -0.91
C GLY A 140 10.51 -10.73 -0.53
N THR A 141 9.59 -10.80 0.43
CA THR A 141 8.94 -12.05 0.85
C THR A 141 7.75 -12.45 -0.02
N GLY A 142 7.26 -11.56 -0.88
CA GLY A 142 5.99 -11.76 -1.59
C GLY A 142 4.76 -11.67 -0.66
N LEU A 143 4.92 -11.15 0.56
CA LEU A 143 3.81 -11.02 1.52
C LEU A 143 3.15 -9.65 1.50
N GLY A 144 3.92 -8.58 1.29
CA GLY A 144 3.46 -7.20 1.52
C GLY A 144 2.16 -6.82 0.80
N LEU A 145 2.03 -7.12 -0.50
CA LEU A 145 0.79 -6.82 -1.25
C LEU A 145 -0.39 -7.69 -0.79
N GLY A 146 -0.17 -8.97 -0.48
CA GLY A 146 -1.23 -9.85 0.03
C GLY A 146 -1.73 -9.42 1.42
N VAL A 147 -0.81 -9.04 2.31
CA VAL A 147 -1.12 -8.45 3.61
C VAL A 147 -1.88 -7.14 3.41
N SER A 148 -1.41 -6.26 2.52
CA SER A 148 -2.06 -4.98 2.23
C SER A 148 -3.51 -5.15 1.75
N ARG A 149 -3.78 -6.12 0.87
CA ARG A 149 -5.13 -6.40 0.39
C ARG A 149 -6.05 -6.93 1.49
N LYS A 150 -5.53 -7.81 2.36
CA LYS A 150 -6.29 -8.32 3.52
C LYS A 150 -6.56 -7.22 4.54
N LEU A 151 -5.60 -6.34 4.81
CA LEU A 151 -5.80 -5.17 5.68
C LEU A 151 -6.82 -4.21 5.07
N ALA A 152 -6.75 -3.91 3.77
CA ALA A 152 -7.73 -3.07 3.10
C ALA A 152 -9.15 -3.61 3.28
N HIS A 153 -9.34 -4.92 3.08
CA HIS A 153 -10.62 -5.58 3.31
C HIS A 153 -11.05 -5.55 4.78
N LEU A 154 -10.11 -5.75 5.70
CA LEU A 154 -10.36 -5.67 7.14
C LEU A 154 -10.85 -4.27 7.55
N LEU A 155 -10.33 -3.22 6.92
CA LEU A 155 -10.76 -1.82 7.08
C LEU A 155 -12.07 -1.49 6.34
N GLY A 156 -12.71 -2.46 5.68
CA GLY A 156 -13.97 -2.28 4.95
C GLY A 156 -13.80 -1.68 3.55
N GLY A 157 -12.57 -1.66 3.02
CA GLY A 157 -12.26 -1.12 1.71
C GLY A 157 -11.74 -2.15 0.72
N GLU A 158 -11.15 -1.64 -0.36
CA GLU A 158 -10.64 -2.44 -1.47
C GLU A 158 -9.29 -1.93 -1.95
N LEU A 159 -8.38 -2.85 -2.27
CA LEU A 159 -7.10 -2.57 -2.91
C LEU A 159 -7.07 -3.20 -4.30
N SER A 160 -6.87 -2.37 -5.31
CA SER A 160 -6.85 -2.73 -6.74
C SER A 160 -5.56 -2.24 -7.40
N VAL A 161 -5.28 -2.73 -8.61
CA VAL A 161 -4.09 -2.36 -9.38
C VAL A 161 -4.41 -2.28 -10.86
N GLU A 162 -3.85 -1.26 -11.52
CA GLU A 162 -3.79 -1.12 -12.97
C GLU A 162 -2.31 -0.98 -13.35
N SER A 163 -1.83 -1.71 -14.36
CA SER A 163 -0.42 -1.67 -14.73
C SER A 163 -0.19 -2.07 -16.18
N GLU A 164 0.84 -1.46 -16.78
CA GLU A 164 1.31 -1.75 -18.12
C GLU A 164 2.84 -1.92 -18.12
N VAL A 165 3.32 -2.99 -18.76
CA VAL A 165 4.75 -3.33 -18.81
C VAL A 165 5.54 -2.23 -19.50
N GLY A 166 6.56 -1.73 -18.83
CA GLY A 166 7.43 -0.64 -19.31
C GLY A 166 6.85 0.76 -19.15
N VAL A 167 5.62 0.90 -18.64
CA VAL A 167 4.98 2.20 -18.38
C VAL A 167 4.93 2.48 -16.87
N GLY A 168 4.48 1.49 -16.08
CA GLY A 168 4.35 1.66 -14.63
C GLY A 168 3.14 0.98 -14.04
N SER A 169 2.82 1.30 -12.79
CA SER A 169 1.67 0.75 -12.07
C SER A 169 0.94 1.82 -11.27
N THR A 170 -0.36 1.62 -11.07
CA THR A 170 -1.20 2.41 -10.18
C THR A 170 -1.92 1.46 -9.22
N PHE A 171 -1.53 1.50 -7.95
CA PHE A 171 -2.25 0.82 -6.88
C PHE A 171 -3.27 1.77 -6.28
N THR A 172 -4.53 1.34 -6.21
CA THR A 172 -5.64 2.16 -5.71
C THR A 172 -6.26 1.50 -4.48
N LEU A 173 -6.14 2.16 -3.33
CA LEU A 173 -6.81 1.82 -2.08
C LEU A 173 -8.03 2.72 -1.91
N ARG A 174 -9.22 2.13 -1.82
CA ARG A 174 -10.48 2.83 -1.51
C ARG A 174 -10.92 2.44 -0.11
N LEU A 175 -11.23 3.44 0.72
CA LEU A 175 -11.77 3.26 2.07
C LEU A 175 -13.08 4.02 2.23
N PRO A 176 -14.08 3.45 2.93
CA PRO A 176 -15.32 4.14 3.25
C PRO A 176 -15.11 5.23 4.30
N ALA A 177 -16.07 6.15 4.45
CA ALA A 177 -16.06 7.21 5.46
C ALA A 177 -16.01 6.64 6.88
N CYS A 178 -16.86 5.66 7.13
CA CYS A 178 -16.93 4.90 8.37
C CYS A 178 -16.93 3.43 8.02
N ARG A 179 -16.20 2.62 8.81
CA ARG A 179 -16.28 1.17 8.70
C ARG A 179 -17.69 0.72 9.08
N SER A 180 -18.48 0.23 8.12
CA SER A 180 -19.65 -0.57 8.46
C SER A 180 -19.14 -1.88 9.05
N VAL A 181 -19.27 -2.07 10.36
CA VAL A 181 -19.07 -3.40 10.95
C VAL A 181 -20.08 -4.32 10.28
N PRO A 182 -19.67 -5.40 9.58
CA PRO A 182 -20.63 -6.37 9.10
C PRO A 182 -21.33 -6.90 10.36
N SER A 183 -22.64 -6.75 10.44
CA SER A 183 -23.43 -7.41 11.48
C SER A 183 -23.17 -8.90 11.36
N SER A 184 -22.41 -9.47 12.30
CA SER A 184 -22.26 -10.91 12.43
C SER A 184 -23.66 -11.50 12.64
N GLY A 185 -24.19 -12.15 11.61
CA GLY A 185 -25.36 -13.03 11.72
C GLY A 185 -24.96 -14.40 12.20
#